data_AF-A0AB37XMW5-F1
#
_entry.id   AF-A0AB37XMW5-F1
#
_cell.length_a   1.000
_cell.length_b   1.000
_cell.length_c   1.000
_cell.angle_alpha   90.00
_cell.angle_beta   90.00
_cell.angle_gamma   90.00
#
_symmetry.space_group_name_H-M   'P 1'
#
loop_
_entity.id
_entity.type
_entity.pdbx_description
1 polymer ?
#
loop_
_entity_poly.entity_id
_entity_poly.type
_entity_poly.pdbx_seq_one_letter_code
_entity_poly.pdbx_strand_id
1 'polypeptide(L)'
;AWEVAVEAESTPASLVLTGQNLPVLDVPEDVVEADVRNGAYTVYGAAATPEFLLLASGSEVSLAVEAAKDLEQQGKSARVVSMPHWHAFE
;
A
#
# COMPACT_ATOMS: atom_id res chain seq x y z
N ALA A 1 -2.09 -0.95 -11.64
CA ALA A 1 -1.27 -2.17 -11.84
C ALA A 1 -1.48 -2.78 -13.22
N TRP A 2 -2.71 -3.20 -13.58
CA TRP A 2 -3.01 -3.68 -14.94
C TRP A 2 -2.68 -2.66 -16.03
N GLU A 3 -3.09 -1.40 -15.84
CA GLU A 3 -2.74 -0.29 -16.73
C GLU A 3 -1.23 -0.14 -16.91
N VAL A 4 -0.48 -0.03 -15.80
CA VAL A 4 0.99 0.02 -15.79
C VAL A 4 1.62 -1.16 -16.55
N ALA A 5 1.07 -2.36 -16.40
CA ALA A 5 1.55 -3.55 -17.10
C ALA A 5 1.28 -3.50 -18.62
N VAL A 6 0.16 -2.91 -19.04
CA VAL A 6 -0.20 -2.74 -20.47
C VAL A 6 0.61 -1.63 -21.13
N GLU A 7 0.93 -0.56 -20.39
CA GLU A 7 1.75 0.56 -20.86
C GLU A 7 3.25 0.20 -20.95
N ALA A 8 3.71 -0.87 -20.28
CA ALA A 8 5.10 -1.26 -20.27
C ALA A 8 5.55 -1.88 -21.62
N GLU A 9 6.39 -1.16 -22.37
CA GLU A 9 6.84 -1.59 -23.71
C GLU A 9 7.99 -2.62 -23.68
N SER A 10 8.92 -2.49 -22.73
CA SER A 10 10.18 -3.25 -22.70
C SER A 10 10.38 -4.10 -21.45
N THR A 11 9.46 -4.02 -20.49
CA THR A 11 9.62 -4.64 -19.17
C THR A 11 8.47 -5.62 -18.94
N PRO A 12 8.76 -6.92 -18.71
CA PRO A 12 7.71 -7.88 -18.40
C PRO A 12 7.08 -7.56 -17.03
N ALA A 13 5.75 -7.63 -16.96
CA ALA A 13 5.01 -7.48 -15.72
C ALA A 13 4.53 -8.83 -15.18
N SER A 14 4.67 -9.05 -13.87
CA SER A 14 4.07 -10.18 -13.16
C SER A 14 3.07 -9.65 -12.14
N LEU A 15 1.81 -10.07 -12.24
CA LEU A 15 0.75 -9.70 -11.31
C LEU A 15 0.57 -10.83 -10.30
N VAL A 16 0.96 -10.59 -9.05
CA VAL A 16 0.78 -11.54 -7.94
C VAL A 16 -0.54 -11.23 -7.26
N LEU A 17 -1.54 -12.10 -7.49
CA LEU A 17 -2.92 -11.89 -7.06
C LEU A 17 -3.31 -12.85 -5.95
N THR A 18 -4.23 -12.40 -5.10
CA THR A 18 -4.81 -13.21 -4.03
C THR A 18 -5.91 -14.15 -4.54
N GLY A 19 -6.08 -15.29 -3.87
CA GLY A 19 -7.22 -16.20 -4.11
C GLY A 19 -8.40 -15.97 -3.15
N GLN A 20 -8.15 -15.34 -2.00
CA GLN A 20 -9.17 -15.01 -1.01
C GLN A 20 -9.71 -13.60 -1.23
N ASN A 21 -10.89 -13.33 -0.64
CA ASN A 21 -11.44 -11.99 -0.62
C ASN A 21 -10.59 -11.07 0.27
N LEU A 22 -10.40 -9.83 -0.17
CA LEU A 22 -9.74 -8.77 0.60
C LEU A 22 -10.69 -7.57 0.74
N PRO A 23 -10.60 -6.84 1.86
CA PRO A 23 -11.33 -5.58 2.01
C PRO A 23 -10.81 -4.53 1.03
N VAL A 24 -11.70 -3.66 0.57
CA VAL A 24 -11.31 -2.46 -0.16
C VAL A 24 -10.63 -1.50 0.80
N LEU A 25 -9.45 -1.00 0.43
CA LEU A 25 -8.72 -0.03 1.24
C LEU A 25 -9.47 1.31 1.23
N ASP A 26 -9.55 1.95 2.40
CA ASP A 26 -10.17 3.27 2.56
C ASP A 26 -9.20 4.37 2.12
N VAL A 27 -8.93 4.42 0.81
CA VAL A 27 -8.02 5.36 0.17
C VAL A 27 -8.73 5.97 -1.04
N PRO A 28 -8.65 7.29 -1.26
CA PRO A 28 -9.22 7.92 -2.44
C PRO A 28 -8.71 7.31 -3.75
N GLU A 29 -9.60 7.13 -4.73
CA GLU A 29 -9.27 6.47 -6.00
C GLU A 29 -8.17 7.21 -6.77
N ASP A 30 -8.17 8.55 -6.73
CA ASP A 30 -7.17 9.41 -7.35
C ASP A 30 -5.76 9.20 -6.76
N VAL A 31 -5.67 8.97 -5.45
CA VAL A 31 -4.41 8.62 -4.78
C VAL A 31 -3.92 7.25 -5.26
N VAL A 32 -4.81 6.26 -5.36
CA VAL A 32 -4.46 4.91 -5.81
C VAL A 32 -4.00 4.93 -7.28
N GLU A 33 -4.70 5.66 -8.14
CA GLU A 33 -4.37 5.77 -9.57
C GLU A 33 -3.00 6.43 -9.78
N ALA A 34 -2.76 7.54 -9.09
CA ALA A 34 -1.49 8.27 -9.19
C ALA A 34 -0.33 7.49 -8.59
N ASP A 35 -0.50 6.94 -7.38
CA ASP A 35 0.65 6.46 -6.60
C ASP A 35 0.95 4.97 -6.74
N VAL A 36 0.04 4.15 -7.29
CA VAL A 36 0.41 2.78 -7.69
C VAL A 36 1.51 2.80 -8.75
N ARG A 37 1.55 3.84 -9.60
CA ARG A 37 2.62 4.07 -10.59
C ARG A 37 3.97 4.38 -9.92
N ASN A 38 3.93 5.00 -8.74
CA ASN A 38 5.11 5.31 -7.91
C ASN A 38 5.60 4.10 -7.09
N GLY A 39 4.92 2.96 -7.16
CA GLY A 39 5.32 1.70 -6.54
C GLY A 39 5.06 1.57 -5.04
N ALA A 40 4.86 2.68 -4.32
CA ALA A 40 4.42 2.68 -2.93
C ALA A 40 3.62 3.95 -2.57
N TYR A 41 2.68 3.83 -1.64
CA TYR A 41 1.84 4.94 -1.20
C TYR A 41 1.29 4.75 0.22
N THR A 42 0.98 5.86 0.89
CA THR A 42 0.43 5.83 2.24
C THR A 42 -1.05 5.45 2.21
N VAL A 43 -1.42 4.42 2.97
CA VAL A 43 -2.82 3.94 3.06
C VAL A 43 -3.48 4.27 4.38
N TYR A 44 -2.70 4.56 5.42
CA TYR A 44 -3.21 4.90 6.74
C TYR A 44 -2.20 5.70 7.56
N GLY A 45 -2.69 6.59 8.43
CA GLY A 45 -1.91 7.36 9.39
C GLY A 45 -1.50 8.74 8.89
N ALA A 46 -1.99 9.79 9.55
CA ALA A 46 -1.77 11.19 9.19
C ALA A 46 -0.65 11.89 9.96
N ALA A 47 -0.04 11.21 10.96
CA ALA A 47 1.01 11.81 11.79
C ALA A 47 2.22 12.19 10.93
N ALA A 48 2.68 13.45 11.00
CA ALA A 48 3.81 13.94 10.20
C ALA A 48 5.11 13.16 10.45
N THR A 49 5.30 12.67 11.69
CA THR A 49 6.43 11.83 12.09
C THR A 49 5.90 10.69 12.96
N PRO A 50 5.56 9.53 12.38
CA PRO A 50 5.07 8.39 13.14
C PRO A 50 6.21 7.72 13.93
N GLU A 51 5.88 7.11 15.06
CA GLU A 51 6.81 6.26 15.82
C GLU A 51 7.08 4.94 15.07
N PHE A 52 6.06 4.40 14.39
CA PHE A 52 6.15 3.17 13.60
C PHE A 52 5.76 3.40 12.14
N LEU A 53 6.54 2.83 11.23
CA LEU A 53 6.20 2.74 9.82
C LEU A 53 6.02 1.26 9.47
N LEU A 54 4.81 0.90 9.05
CA LEU A 54 4.45 -0.45 8.62
C LEU A 54 4.44 -0.47 7.09
N LEU A 55 5.35 -1.26 6.51
CA LEU A 55 5.39 -1.52 5.07
C LEU A 55 4.72 -2.87 4.82
N ALA A 56 3.75 -2.90 3.90
CA ALA A 56 3.05 -4.12 3.54
C ALA A 56 2.73 -4.15 2.05
N SER A 57 2.47 -5.35 1.52
CA SER A 57 2.06 -5.56 0.13
C SER A 57 0.89 -6.56 0.08
N GLY A 58 0.10 -6.51 -1.00
CA GLY A 58 -0.98 -7.46 -1.22
C GLY A 58 -1.98 -7.58 -0.07
N SER A 59 -2.22 -8.81 0.40
CA SER A 59 -3.18 -9.13 1.46
C SER A 59 -2.77 -8.62 2.83
N GLU A 60 -1.48 -8.40 3.06
CA GLU A 60 -0.97 -8.01 4.37
C GLU A 60 -1.23 -6.52 4.66
N VAL A 61 -1.63 -5.73 3.66
CA VAL A 61 -1.91 -4.29 3.83
C VAL A 61 -3.08 -4.06 4.78
N SER A 62 -4.18 -4.81 4.65
CA SER A 62 -5.32 -4.66 5.55
C SER A 62 -4.97 -5.04 6.99
N LEU A 63 -4.15 -6.08 7.16
CA LEU A 63 -3.64 -6.49 8.47
C LEU A 63 -2.74 -5.42 9.10
N ALA A 64 -1.89 -4.77 8.29
CA ALA A 64 -1.05 -3.66 8.76
C ALA A 64 -1.89 -2.45 9.19
N VAL A 65 -3.00 -2.16 8.52
CA VAL A 65 -3.95 -1.11 8.92
C VAL A 65 -4.60 -1.44 10.27
N GLU A 66 -5.02 -2.68 10.49
CA GLU A 66 -5.54 -3.12 11.79
C GLU A 66 -4.50 -2.99 12.90
N ALA A 67 -3.26 -3.45 12.65
CA ALA A 67 -2.17 -3.30 13.60
C ALA A 67 -1.84 -1.84 13.93
N ALA A 68 -1.89 -0.94 12.93
CA ALA A 68 -1.69 0.49 13.15
C ALA A 68 -2.78 1.09 14.05
N LYS A 69 -4.04 0.72 13.84
CA LYS A 69 -5.15 1.14 14.71
C LYS A 69 -4.97 0.67 16.16
N ASP A 70 -4.50 -0.56 16.35
CA ASP A 70 -4.24 -1.12 17.68
C ASP A 70 -3.05 -0.44 18.37
N LEU A 71 -2.02 -0.05 17.62
CA LEU A 71 -0.90 0.76 18.12
C LEU A 71 -1.38 2.16 18.56
N GLU A 72 -2.23 2.81 17.76
CA GLU A 72 -2.77 4.13 18.08
C GLU A 72 -3.64 4.10 19.34
N GLN A 73 -4.42 3.04 19.57
CA GLN A 73 -5.16 2.84 20.82
C GLN A 73 -4.24 2.73 22.06
N GLN A 74 -2.99 2.32 21.86
CA GLN A 74 -1.97 2.26 22.91
C GLN A 74 -1.17 3.57 23.03
N GLY A 75 -1.56 4.62 22.31
CA GLY A 75 -0.89 5.92 22.30
C GLY A 75 0.38 5.97 21.44
N LYS A 76 0.59 4.97 20.56
CA LYS A 76 1.73 4.90 19.65
C LYS A 76 1.31 5.30 18.25
N SER A 77 1.97 6.31 17.68
CA SER A 77 1.65 6.76 16.32
C SER A 77 2.21 5.80 15.28
N ALA A 78 1.39 5.39 14.31
CA ALA A 78 1.79 4.49 13.24
C ALA A 78 1.35 5.01 11.87
N ARG A 79 2.12 4.69 10.83
CA ARG A 79 1.77 4.91 9.43
C ARG A 79 1.87 3.61 8.67
N VAL A 80 0.95 3.37 7.75
CA VAL A 80 0.97 2.21 6.87
C VAL A 80 1.21 2.66 5.44
N VAL A 81 2.17 2.02 4.78
CA VAL A 81 2.47 2.20 3.36
C VAL A 81 2.22 0.88 2.64
N SER A 82 1.41 0.94 1.60
CA SER A 82 1.29 -0.14 0.64
C SER A 82 2.43 -0.03 -0.37
N MET A 83 3.17 -1.11 -0.58
CA MET A 83 4.33 -1.16 -1.46
C MET A 83 4.19 -2.30 -2.50
N PRO A 84 3.26 -2.15 -3.46
CA PRO A 84 2.98 -3.20 -4.45
C PRO A 84 4.11 -3.43 -5.47
N HIS A 85 4.99 -2.45 -5.72
CA HIS A 85 5.99 -2.56 -6.79
C HIS A 85 7.33 -1.93 -6.41
N TRP A 86 8.23 -2.74 -5.83
CA TRP A 86 9.55 -2.32 -5.34
C TRP A 86 10.38 -1.56 -6.40
N HIS A 87 10.48 -2.09 -7.61
CA HIS A 87 11.30 -1.49 -8.67
C HIS A 87 10.77 -0.13 -9.16
N ALA A 88 9.48 0.18 -8.96
CA ALA A 88 8.96 1.50 -9.34
C ALA A 88 9.16 2.53 -8.23
N PHE A 89 9.47 2.06 -7.01
CA PHE A 89 9.72 2.89 -5.85
C PHE A 89 11.21 3.28 -5.70
N GLU A 90 12.12 2.40 -6.13
CA GLU A 90 13.57 2.67 -6.24
C GLU A 90 13.90 3.61 -7.39
#